data_AF-A0A2S8BCU2-F1
#
_entry.id   AF-A0A2S8BCU2-F1
#
_cell.length_a   1.000
_cell.length_b   1.000
_cell.length_c   1.000
_cell.angle_alpha   90.00
_cell.angle_beta   90.00
_cell.angle_gamma   90.00
#
_symmetry.space_group_name_H-M   'P 1'
#
loop_
_entity.id
_entity.type
_entity.pdbx_description
1 polymer ?
#
loop_
_entity_poly.entity_id
_entity_poly.type
_entity_poly.pdbx_seq_one_letter_code
_entity_poly.pdbx_strand_id
1 'polypeptide(L)'
;MQFLPATFARYGDGGDIFAPHDAILAAGRLLAANGFAANPDRAVFAYNHSAKYVRAVDDYAAVLGADPAAFAGYYRWDVYCHTTAGDVLLPIGYAADAPIPVGEYLANHPQ
;
A
#
# COMPACT_ATOMS: atom_id res chain seq x y z
N MET A 1 -0.60 -6.27 -1.91
CA MET A 1 -1.34 -5.13 -2.52
C MET A 1 -2.81 -5.26 -2.13
N GLN A 2 -3.51 -4.16 -1.80
CA GLN A 2 -4.90 -4.17 -1.29
C GLN A 2 -5.94 -4.50 -2.38
N PHE A 3 -5.84 -5.68 -3.01
CA PHE A 3 -6.77 -6.10 -4.05
C PHE A 3 -8.08 -6.62 -3.46
N LEU A 4 -9.18 -6.33 -4.16
CA LEU A 4 -10.36 -7.18 -4.10
C LEU A 4 -10.06 -8.52 -4.80
N PRO A 5 -10.53 -9.68 -4.28
CA PRO A 5 -10.27 -10.98 -4.90
C PRO A 5 -10.65 -11.06 -6.38
N ALA A 6 -11.77 -10.45 -6.78
CA ALA A 6 -12.22 -10.41 -8.17
C ALA A 6 -11.29 -9.59 -9.08
N THR A 7 -10.68 -8.52 -8.56
CA THR A 7 -9.69 -7.74 -9.30
C THR A 7 -8.41 -8.53 -9.45
N PHE A 8 -7.94 -9.18 -8.37
CA PHE A 8 -6.75 -10.02 -8.45
C PHE A 8 -6.94 -11.20 -9.40
N ALA A 9 -8.11 -11.85 -9.43
CA ALA A 9 -8.37 -12.93 -10.39
C ALA A 9 -8.18 -12.51 -11.86
N ARG A 10 -8.38 -11.22 -12.20
CA ARG A 10 -8.18 -10.69 -13.56
C ARG A 10 -6.72 -10.40 -13.88
N TYR A 11 -5.95 -9.93 -12.91
CA TYR A 11 -4.59 -9.42 -13.13
C TYR A 11 -3.51 -10.25 -12.44
N GLY A 12 -3.88 -11.28 -11.67
CA GLY A 12 -3.01 -12.08 -10.81
C GLY A 12 -2.19 -13.12 -11.58
N ASP A 13 -2.58 -13.46 -12.81
CA ASP A 13 -1.87 -14.42 -13.66
C ASP A 13 -1.68 -15.81 -12.99
N GLY A 14 -2.71 -16.23 -12.23
CA GLY A 14 -2.68 -17.48 -11.47
C GLY A 14 -1.81 -17.48 -10.22
N GLY A 15 -1.21 -16.33 -9.84
CA GLY A 15 -0.40 -16.18 -8.63
C GLY A 15 -1.22 -16.13 -7.34
N ASP A 16 -0.53 -15.86 -6.23
CA ASP A 16 -1.13 -15.74 -4.89
C ASP A 16 -1.34 -14.26 -4.50
N ILE A 17 -2.59 -13.91 -4.13
CA ILE A 17 -2.95 -12.55 -3.71
C ILE A 17 -2.20 -12.10 -2.44
N PHE A 18 -1.80 -13.05 -1.59
CA PHE A 18 -1.08 -12.79 -0.35
C PHE A 18 0.44 -12.77 -0.55
N ALA A 19 0.95 -13.29 -1.67
CA ALA A 19 2.37 -13.20 -2.01
C ALA A 19 2.71 -11.77 -2.48
N PRO A 20 3.62 -11.05 -1.81
CA PRO A 20 3.95 -9.67 -2.19
C PRO A 20 4.41 -9.53 -3.64
N HIS A 21 5.22 -10.48 -4.11
CA HIS A 21 5.73 -10.52 -5.48
C HIS A 21 4.57 -10.55 -6.51
N ASP A 22 3.67 -11.52 -6.37
CA ASP A 22 2.57 -11.73 -7.33
C ASP A 22 1.58 -10.57 -7.28
N ALA A 23 1.32 -10.05 -6.08
CA ALA A 23 0.51 -8.86 -5.88
C ALA A 23 1.11 -7.62 -6.56
N ILE A 24 2.43 -7.41 -6.49
CA ILE A 24 3.10 -6.28 -7.16
C ILE A 24 3.00 -6.43 -8.69
N LEU A 25 3.26 -7.62 -9.24
CA LEU A 25 3.13 -7.86 -10.67
C LEU A 25 1.69 -7.69 -11.17
N ALA A 26 0.70 -8.11 -10.38
CA ALA A 26 -0.71 -7.90 -10.67
C ALA A 26 -1.09 -6.42 -10.74
N ALA A 27 -0.54 -5.60 -9.84
CA ALA A 27 -0.75 -4.14 -9.87
C ALA A 27 -0.13 -3.53 -11.14
N GLY A 28 1.08 -3.96 -11.53
CA GLY A 28 1.70 -3.54 -12.78
C GLY A 28 0.83 -3.86 -14.01
N ARG A 29 0.28 -5.07 -14.09
CA ARG A 29 -0.65 -5.48 -15.17
C ARG A 29 -1.95 -4.67 -15.17
N LEU A 30 -2.52 -4.40 -13.99
CA LEU A 30 -3.70 -3.54 -13.86
C LEU A 30 -3.41 -2.13 -14.40
N LEU A 31 -2.31 -1.52 -13.98
CA LEU A 31 -1.93 -0.17 -14.42
C LEU A 31 -1.70 -0.12 -15.94
N ALA A 32 -0.97 -1.10 -16.49
CA ALA A 32 -0.75 -1.22 -17.93
C ALA A 32 -2.08 -1.35 -18.71
N ALA A 33 -2.99 -2.23 -18.25
CA ALA A 33 -4.31 -2.42 -18.85
C ALA A 33 -5.19 -1.16 -18.80
N ASN A 34 -4.95 -0.26 -17.83
CA ASN A 34 -5.67 1.01 -17.70
C ASN A 34 -4.96 2.19 -18.39
N GLY A 35 -3.92 1.91 -19.18
CA GLY A 35 -3.28 2.90 -20.05
C GLY A 35 -2.22 3.76 -19.36
N PHE A 36 -1.54 3.24 -18.34
CA PHE A 36 -0.53 3.98 -17.57
C PHE A 36 0.51 4.68 -18.46
N ALA A 37 0.97 4.04 -19.55
CA ALA A 37 1.94 4.63 -20.46
C ALA A 37 1.46 5.92 -21.16
N ALA A 38 0.14 6.10 -21.32
CA ALA A 38 -0.44 7.29 -21.93
C ALA A 38 -1.00 8.28 -20.90
N ASN A 39 -1.54 7.78 -19.78
CA ASN A 39 -2.12 8.58 -18.72
C ASN A 39 -1.95 7.88 -17.36
N PRO A 40 -0.84 8.13 -16.65
CA PRO A 40 -0.56 7.56 -15.34
C PRO A 40 -1.67 7.85 -14.31
N ASP A 41 -2.11 9.09 -14.18
CA ASP A 41 -3.12 9.55 -13.23
C ASP A 41 -4.42 8.76 -13.38
N ARG A 42 -4.90 8.58 -14.62
CA ARG A 42 -6.10 7.79 -14.92
C ARG A 42 -5.92 6.33 -14.53
N ALA A 43 -4.75 5.75 -14.80
CA ALA A 43 -4.49 4.35 -14.46
C ALA A 43 -4.41 4.13 -12.94
N VAL A 44 -3.80 5.07 -12.21
CA VAL A 44 -3.78 5.05 -10.73
C VAL A 44 -5.19 5.27 -10.16
N PHE A 45 -5.98 6.17 -10.75
CA PHE A 45 -7.37 6.38 -10.35
C PHE A 45 -8.25 5.14 -10.56
N ALA A 46 -8.00 4.36 -11.62
CA ALA A 46 -8.71 3.10 -11.87
C ALA A 46 -8.39 2.03 -10.81
N TYR A 47 -7.20 2.09 -10.20
CA TYR A 47 -6.84 1.24 -9.06
C TYR A 47 -7.58 1.69 -7.78
N ASN A 48 -7.58 2.99 -7.49
CA ASN A 48 -8.30 3.58 -6.36
C ASN A 48 -8.94 4.90 -6.78
N HIS A 49 -10.28 4.97 -6.75
CA HIS A 49 -11.10 6.08 -7.26
C HIS A 49 -11.05 7.32 -6.34
N SER A 50 -9.86 7.81 -6.02
CA SER A 50 -9.59 8.95 -5.16
C SER A 50 -8.54 9.85 -5.77
N ALA A 51 -8.92 11.09 -6.11
CA ALA A 51 -7.98 12.09 -6.62
C ALA A 51 -6.87 12.43 -5.60
N LYS A 52 -7.17 12.33 -4.30
CA LYS A 52 -6.16 12.50 -3.24
C LYS A 52 -5.13 11.37 -3.25
N TYR A 53 -5.57 10.15 -3.55
CA TYR A 53 -4.68 9.00 -3.67
C TYR A 53 -3.76 9.14 -4.88
N VAL A 54 -4.29 9.55 -6.04
CA VAL A 54 -3.50 9.85 -7.24
C VAL A 54 -2.40 10.86 -6.92
N ARG A 55 -2.79 12.03 -6.37
CA ARG A 55 -1.82 13.06 -5.99
C ARG A 55 -0.75 12.54 -5.03
N ALA A 56 -1.12 11.76 -4.02
CA ALA A 56 -0.15 11.21 -3.07
C ALA A 56 0.87 10.28 -3.77
N VAL A 57 0.41 9.43 -4.70
CA VAL A 57 1.30 8.58 -5.50
C VAL A 57 2.24 9.41 -6.38
N ASP A 58 1.74 10.48 -6.99
CA ASP A 58 2.55 11.40 -7.79
C ASP A 58 3.59 12.13 -6.93
N ASP A 59 3.22 12.56 -5.72
CA ASP A 59 4.14 13.21 -4.76
C ASP A 59 5.27 12.25 -4.37
N TYR A 60 4.96 10.98 -4.07
CA TYR A 60 5.98 9.95 -3.82
C TYR A 60 6.86 9.70 -5.04
N ALA A 61 6.26 9.59 -6.23
CA ALA A 61 6.99 9.37 -7.48
C ALA A 61 7.94 10.53 -7.80
N ALA A 62 7.53 11.77 -7.54
CA ALA A 62 8.36 12.95 -7.73
C ALA A 62 9.58 12.95 -6.79
N VAL A 63 9.40 12.60 -5.51
CA VAL A 63 10.52 12.46 -4.56
C VAL A 63 11.49 11.38 -5.02
N LEU A 64 10.99 10.20 -5.36
CA LEU A 64 11.83 9.07 -5.81
C LEU A 64 12.51 9.33 -7.16
N GLY A 65 11.86 10.08 -8.04
CA GLY A 65 12.44 10.51 -9.32
C GLY A 65 13.55 11.55 -9.16
N ALA A 66 13.44 12.42 -8.16
CA ALA A 66 14.45 13.42 -7.84
C ALA A 66 15.66 12.82 -7.08
N ASP A 67 15.40 11.87 -6.17
CA ASP A 67 16.43 11.17 -5.40
C ASP A 67 16.05 9.69 -5.16
N PRO A 68 16.61 8.74 -5.92
CA PRO A 68 16.40 7.32 -5.69
C PRO A 68 16.84 6.82 -4.30
N ALA A 69 17.76 7.51 -3.62
CA ALA A 69 18.18 7.15 -2.26
C ALA A 69 17.06 7.40 -1.23
N ALA A 70 16.08 8.27 -1.54
CA ALA A 70 14.92 8.52 -0.69
C ALA A 70 14.05 7.27 -0.47
N PHE A 71 14.13 6.27 -1.36
CA PHE A 71 13.45 4.98 -1.17
C PHE A 71 13.80 4.35 0.17
N ALA A 72 15.06 4.44 0.59
CA ALA A 72 15.51 3.88 1.85
C ALA A 72 14.83 4.52 3.06
N GLY A 73 14.44 5.80 2.95
CA GLY A 73 13.64 6.51 3.95
C GLY A 73 12.22 5.96 4.02
N TYR A 74 11.52 5.88 2.88
CA TYR A 74 10.16 5.34 2.82
C TYR A 74 10.08 3.88 3.27
N TYR A 75 11.05 3.06 2.85
CA TYR A 75 11.09 1.64 3.19
C TYR A 75 11.25 1.39 4.70
N ARG A 76 11.88 2.32 5.43
CA ARG A 76 12.09 2.24 6.88
C ARG A 76 11.15 3.15 7.66
N TRP A 77 10.11 3.70 7.04
CA TRP A 77 9.18 4.57 7.73
C TRP A 77 8.35 3.76 8.72
N ASP A 78 8.48 4.12 9.99
CA ASP A 78 7.61 3.69 11.08
C ASP A 78 6.13 3.97 10.80
N VAL A 79 5.28 2.98 11.10
CA VAL A 79 3.83 3.06 10.85
C VAL A 79 3.11 3.43 12.12
N TYR A 80 2.51 4.62 12.13
CA TYR A 80 1.65 5.09 13.21
C TYR A 80 0.18 4.82 12.90
N CYS A 81 -0.50 4.13 13.80
CA CYS A 81 -1.92 3.85 13.73
C CYS A 81 -2.67 4.80 14.66
N HIS A 82 -3.59 5.60 14.12
CA HIS A 82 -4.43 6.49 14.92
C HIS A 82 -5.54 5.69 15.62
N THR A 83 -5.61 5.77 16.95
CA THR A 83 -6.58 5.03 17.76
C THR A 83 -7.31 5.93 18.77
N THR A 84 -8.32 5.39 19.44
CA THR A 84 -9.00 6.08 20.55
C THR A 84 -8.13 6.26 21.80
N ALA A 85 -7.01 5.54 21.90
CA ALA A 85 -6.02 5.69 22.96
C ALA A 85 -4.84 6.62 22.57
N GLY A 86 -4.91 7.27 21.40
CA GLY A 86 -3.82 8.06 20.83
C GLY A 86 -3.13 7.34 19.66
N ASP A 87 -1.99 7.87 19.21
CA ASP A 87 -1.23 7.26 18.13
C ASP A 87 -0.40 6.06 18.65
N VAL A 88 -0.52 4.94 17.97
CA VAL A 88 0.19 3.70 18.29
C VAL A 88 1.22 3.40 17.21
N LEU A 89 2.49 3.36 17.60
CA LEU A 89 3.56 2.86 16.72
C LEU A 89 3.42 1.34 16.57
N LEU A 90 3.25 0.89 15.33
CA LEU A 90 3.25 -0.53 15.00
C LEU A 90 4.69 -1.00 14.78
N PRO A 91 5.08 -2.19 15.30
CA PRO A 91 6.41 -2.73 15.09
C PRO A 91 6.63 -3.06 13.62
N ILE A 92 7.90 -3.05 13.21
CA ILE A 92 8.31 -3.49 11.87
C ILE A 92 7.81 -4.92 11.64
N GLY A 93 7.13 -5.14 10.52
CA GLY A 93 6.56 -6.44 10.18
C GLY A 93 5.24 -6.76 10.88
N TYR A 94 4.59 -5.78 11.52
CA TYR A 94 3.24 -5.95 12.06
C TYR A 94 2.30 -6.56 11.01
N ALA A 95 1.71 -7.70 11.37
CA ALA A 95 0.72 -8.41 10.56
C ALA A 95 -0.31 -9.02 11.50
N ALA A 96 -1.58 -8.68 11.29
CA ALA A 96 -2.72 -9.26 11.97
C ALA A 96 -3.81 -9.55 10.94
N ASP A 97 -4.42 -10.73 11.05
CA ASP A 97 -5.51 -11.19 10.19
C ASP A 97 -6.89 -10.72 10.66
N ALA A 98 -6.99 -10.26 11.91
CA ALA A 98 -8.18 -9.69 12.50
C ALA A 98 -7.89 -8.40 13.29
N PRO A 99 -8.87 -7.49 13.43
CA PRO A 99 -8.73 -6.30 14.27
C PRO A 99 -8.48 -6.66 15.74
N ILE A 100 -7.53 -5.96 16.36
CA ILE A 100 -7.21 -6.10 17.80
C ILE A 100 -7.66 -4.83 18.53
N PRO A 101 -8.47 -4.93 19.60
CA PRO A 101 -8.78 -3.77 20.44
C PRO A 101 -7.52 -3.11 20.98
N VAL A 102 -7.42 -1.78 20.87
CA VAL A 102 -6.18 -1.05 21.22
C VAL A 102 -5.71 -1.28 22.66
N GLY A 103 -6.64 -1.42 23.61
CA GLY A 103 -6.31 -1.71 25.01
C GLY A 103 -5.63 -3.07 25.19
N GLU A 104 -6.05 -4.08 24.43
CA GLU A 104 -5.42 -5.41 24.44
C GLU A 104 -4.04 -5.37 23.78
N TYR A 105 -3.92 -4.65 22.67
CA TYR A 105 -2.63 -4.47 22.00
C TYR A 105 -1.61 -3.80 22.93
N LEU A 106 -1.98 -2.70 23.58
CA LEU A 106 -1.11 -1.93 24.49
C LEU A 106 -0.75 -2.68 25.77
N ALA A 107 -1.63 -3.58 26.26
CA ALA A 107 -1.29 -4.42 27.41
C ALA A 107 -0.11 -5.35 27.13
N ASN A 108 0.04 -5.79 25.88
CA ASN A 108 1.12 -6.69 25.44
C ASN A 108 2.28 -5.94 24.76
N HIS A 109 2.09 -4.68 24.37
CA HIS A 109 3.09 -3.81 23.75
C HIS A 109 3.08 -2.43 24.44
N PRO A 110 3.47 -2.36 25.72
CA PRO A 110 3.57 -1.09 26.43
C PRO A 110 4.56 -0.17 25.72
N GLN A 111 4.17 1.09 25.53
CA GLN A 111 4.98 2.14 24.92
C GLN A 111 6.03 2.69 25.89
#